data_AF-S9SM23-F1
#
_entry.id   AF-S9SM23-F1
#
_cell.length_a   1.000
_cell.length_b   1.000
_cell.length_c   1.000
_cell.angle_alpha   90.00
_cell.angle_beta   90.00
_cell.angle_gamma   90.00
#
_symmetry.space_group_name_H-M   'P 1'
#
loop_
_entity.id
_entity.type
_entity.pdbx_description
1 polymer ?
#
loop_
_entity_poly.entity_id
_entity_poly.type
_entity_poly.pdbx_seq_one_letter_code
_entity_poly.pdbx_strand_id
1 'polypeptide(L)'
;MPRIVRQLNRWLLFLILLALCAFPFQNFILSKLKEGSLSFSFGPPSDDIVLLLYSNTARVGRYLVPLAESEPKAAPYQEKGETLVPARFLADKLDAELAVDKSGRTLTLSRDDAKITYSLEAGKVSIATPSGSKSAVSVNTLPVQKDGVTYVPLRPASKAFGRHIYSSDGVIALTTTPKAPKQEKWNEWREELSSYLAYDAFGSYAVKMGTSYTALFHRWEDAVNYAKQVPGRRVTYRGQHVMWDPKKPAPKSIRLNGAPLILQLPELPRGCEVTALAMLLQSAGQKVDKMELAKNIRKDTTPYEKKNGGIYFGNPHRGFVGDMYTFANPGLGVYHEPIAEVAEKYLPGRIIDMTGTSLDHLLWTVGQGTPVWVIHTTLYDSVPANAWVTWNTADGPIQVTYYEHSLLVIGYDEQYVYVHDPLGRRDRITRAAFKRGWEQMGSQAITYTKAAPTAQAT
;
A
#
# COMPACT_ATOMS: atom_id res chain seq x y z
N MET A 1 69.63 -2.40 2.76
CA MET A 1 69.15 -3.68 2.21
C MET A 1 69.03 -3.59 0.69
N PRO A 2 69.59 -4.53 -0.09
CA PRO A 2 69.52 -4.50 -1.56
C PRO A 2 68.07 -4.62 -2.06
N ARG A 3 67.73 -3.94 -3.17
CA ARG A 3 66.38 -3.93 -3.80
C ARG A 3 65.79 -5.33 -4.04
N ILE A 4 66.64 -6.33 -4.28
CA ILE A 4 66.28 -7.74 -4.49
C ILE A 4 65.68 -8.37 -3.22
N VAL A 5 66.23 -8.06 -2.03
CA VAL A 5 65.73 -8.57 -0.74
C VAL A 5 64.35 -7.99 -0.41
N ARG A 6 64.07 -6.76 -0.86
CA ARG A 6 62.77 -6.10 -0.67
C ARG A 6 61.67 -6.66 -1.59
N GLN A 7 62.01 -7.14 -2.79
CA GLN A 7 61.06 -7.80 -3.69
C GLN A 7 60.78 -9.24 -3.28
N LEU A 8 61.80 -10.00 -2.86
CA LEU A 8 61.64 -11.36 -2.33
C LEU A 8 60.75 -11.38 -1.08
N ASN A 9 60.93 -10.43 -0.15
CA ASN A 9 60.08 -10.34 1.03
C ASN A 9 58.62 -9.96 0.73
N ARG A 10 58.34 -9.24 -0.38
CA ARG A 10 56.96 -8.91 -0.78
C ARG A 10 56.24 -10.11 -1.40
N TRP A 11 56.92 -10.91 -2.20
CA TRP A 11 56.36 -12.15 -2.75
C TRP A 11 56.18 -13.22 -1.68
N LEU A 12 57.10 -13.31 -0.72
CA LEU A 12 56.97 -14.21 0.42
C LEU A 12 55.77 -13.82 1.32
N LEU A 13 55.58 -12.52 1.60
CA LEU A 13 54.41 -12.05 2.35
C LEU A 13 53.10 -12.30 1.59
N PHE A 14 53.09 -12.14 0.26
CA PHE A 14 51.92 -12.39 -0.57
C PHE A 14 51.54 -13.88 -0.59
N LEU A 15 52.53 -14.78 -0.67
CA LEU A 15 52.31 -16.23 -0.60
C LEU A 15 51.85 -16.69 0.79
N ILE A 16 52.35 -16.07 1.86
CA ILE A 16 51.89 -16.34 3.24
C ILE A 16 50.44 -15.87 3.44
N LEU A 17 50.06 -14.71 2.90
CA LEU A 17 48.68 -14.21 2.90
C LEU A 17 47.72 -15.10 2.09
N LEU A 18 48.17 -15.61 0.93
CA LEU A 18 47.41 -16.56 0.12
C LEU A 18 47.21 -17.90 0.85
N ALA A 19 48.25 -18.39 1.55
CA ALA A 19 48.15 -19.61 2.36
C ALA A 19 47.24 -19.43 3.59
N LEU A 20 47.28 -18.28 4.26
CA LEU A 20 46.40 -17.95 5.40
C LEU A 20 44.93 -17.76 4.98
N CYS A 21 44.65 -17.32 3.75
CA CYS A 21 43.30 -17.24 3.20
C CYS A 21 42.76 -18.60 2.71
N ALA A 22 43.63 -19.52 2.29
CA ALA A 22 43.24 -20.84 1.79
C ALA A 22 42.98 -21.86 2.91
N PHE A 23 43.68 -21.76 4.04
CA PHE A 23 43.59 -22.75 5.13
C PHE A 23 42.25 -22.78 5.91
N PRO A 24 41.53 -21.68 6.19
CA PRO A 24 40.22 -21.78 6.83
C PRO A 24 39.10 -22.21 5.86
N PHE A 25 39.35 -22.14 4.54
CA PHE A 25 38.37 -22.53 3.53
C PHE A 25 38.36 -24.05 3.26
N GLN A 26 39.50 -24.74 3.34
CA GLN A 26 39.56 -26.18 3.08
C GLN A 26 38.82 -27.00 4.14
N ASN A 27 38.92 -26.66 5.42
CA ASN A 27 38.23 -27.38 6.49
C ASN A 27 36.71 -27.11 6.54
N PHE A 28 36.28 -25.92 6.14
CA PHE A 28 34.85 -25.57 6.06
C PHE A 28 34.16 -26.24 4.86
N ILE A 29 34.87 -26.34 3.73
CA ILE A 29 34.37 -27.01 2.53
C ILE A 29 34.35 -28.54 2.72
N LEU A 30 35.38 -29.14 3.34
CA LEU A 30 35.39 -30.59 3.58
C LEU A 30 34.36 -31.05 4.62
N SER A 31 34.05 -30.24 5.65
CA SER A 31 33.03 -30.63 6.64
C SER A 31 31.62 -30.58 6.06
N LYS A 32 31.32 -29.62 5.17
CA LYS A 32 30.02 -29.52 4.50
C LYS A 32 29.84 -30.44 3.28
N LEU A 33 30.92 -30.92 2.67
CA LEU A 33 30.86 -31.95 1.62
C LEU A 33 30.49 -33.34 2.16
N LYS A 34 30.76 -33.62 3.45
CA LYS A 34 30.44 -34.90 4.09
C LYS A 34 28.95 -35.09 4.41
N GLU A 35 28.16 -34.01 4.37
CA GLU A 35 26.72 -34.01 4.70
C GLU A 35 25.78 -33.95 3.48
N GLY A 36 26.29 -34.07 2.25
CA GLY A 36 25.45 -34.30 1.06
C GLY A 36 24.45 -33.19 0.69
N SER A 37 24.61 -31.96 1.18
CA SER A 37 23.57 -30.92 1.07
C SER A 37 23.95 -29.67 0.25
N LEU A 38 24.84 -29.76 -0.74
CA LEU A 38 25.20 -28.61 -1.59
C LEU A 38 25.35 -29.00 -3.06
N SER A 39 24.24 -28.93 -3.81
CA SER A 39 24.28 -28.86 -5.27
C SER A 39 24.46 -27.39 -5.69
N PHE A 40 25.71 -26.91 -5.83
CA PHE A 40 25.97 -25.64 -6.49
C PHE A 40 25.98 -25.83 -8.01
N SER A 41 24.83 -25.57 -8.64
CA SER A 41 24.76 -25.44 -10.09
C SER A 41 25.21 -24.03 -10.50
N PHE A 42 26.49 -23.86 -10.84
CA PHE A 42 26.96 -22.67 -11.56
C PHE A 42 26.55 -22.76 -13.03
N GLY A 43 25.28 -22.46 -13.30
CA GLY A 43 24.87 -22.10 -14.66
C GLY A 43 25.39 -20.70 -15.00
N PRO A 44 25.58 -20.37 -16.30
CA PRO A 44 25.81 -18.98 -16.70
C PRO A 44 24.70 -18.08 -16.13
N PRO A 45 25.00 -16.83 -15.72
CA PRO A 45 23.95 -15.91 -15.28
C PRO A 45 22.88 -15.82 -16.36
N SER A 46 21.63 -16.11 -16.01
CA SER A 46 20.54 -15.96 -16.97
C SER A 46 20.23 -14.47 -17.12
N ASP A 47 20.00 -14.03 -18.36
CA ASP A 47 19.51 -12.68 -18.66
C ASP A 47 17.98 -12.61 -18.57
N ASP A 48 17.37 -13.45 -17.71
CA ASP A 48 15.93 -13.48 -17.53
C ASP A 48 15.48 -12.21 -16.81
N ILE A 49 14.40 -11.61 -17.30
CA ILE A 49 13.72 -10.51 -16.62
C ILE A 49 12.45 -11.08 -16.00
N VAL A 50 12.34 -10.99 -14.69
CA VAL A 50 11.20 -11.49 -13.94
C VAL A 50 10.50 -10.31 -13.26
N LEU A 51 9.21 -10.23 -13.50
CA LEU A 51 8.31 -9.22 -12.98
C LEU A 51 7.29 -9.91 -12.07
N LEU A 52 6.79 -9.19 -11.08
CA LEU A 52 5.61 -9.58 -10.32
C LEU A 52 4.59 -8.45 -10.44
N LEU A 53 3.34 -8.78 -10.77
CA LEU A 53 2.26 -7.79 -10.78
C LEU A 53 2.25 -7.01 -9.46
N TYR A 54 2.23 -5.69 -9.61
CA TYR A 54 2.23 -4.69 -8.55
C TYR A 54 3.49 -4.62 -7.69
N SER A 55 4.56 -5.34 -8.03
CA SER A 55 5.90 -5.12 -7.46
C SER A 55 6.61 -3.99 -8.19
N ASN A 56 7.16 -3.03 -7.45
CA ASN A 56 7.97 -1.93 -8.03
C ASN A 56 9.40 -2.36 -8.39
N THR A 57 9.75 -3.61 -8.12
CA THR A 57 11.07 -4.19 -8.35
C THR A 57 10.95 -5.42 -9.24
N ALA A 58 11.89 -5.55 -10.15
CA ALA A 58 12.07 -6.70 -11.03
C ALA A 58 13.34 -7.47 -10.64
N ARG A 59 13.38 -8.76 -10.96
CA ARG A 59 14.62 -9.53 -10.93
C ARG A 59 15.19 -9.61 -12.34
N VAL A 60 16.43 -9.13 -12.52
CA VAL A 60 17.17 -9.22 -13.78
C VAL A 60 18.40 -10.10 -13.54
N GLY A 61 18.31 -11.35 -13.99
CA GLY A 61 19.27 -12.40 -13.67
C GLY A 61 19.40 -12.65 -12.17
N ARG A 62 20.47 -12.14 -11.56
CA ARG A 62 20.74 -12.25 -10.10
C ARG A 62 20.45 -10.96 -9.32
N TYR A 63 20.11 -9.87 -10.02
CA TYR A 63 19.99 -8.55 -9.43
C TYR A 63 18.52 -8.17 -9.25
N LEU A 64 18.22 -7.47 -8.17
CA LEU A 64 16.95 -6.79 -7.96
C LEU A 64 17.09 -5.35 -8.46
N VAL A 65 16.19 -4.95 -9.35
CA VAL A 65 16.25 -3.66 -10.05
C VAL A 65 14.90 -2.95 -9.91
N PRO A 66 14.86 -1.70 -9.43
CA PRO A 66 13.66 -0.88 -9.46
C PRO A 66 13.13 -0.68 -10.89
N LEU A 67 11.82 -0.66 -11.05
CA LEU A 67 11.18 -0.43 -12.35
C LEU A 67 11.18 1.04 -12.79
N ALA A 68 11.25 1.96 -11.83
CA ALA A 68 11.45 3.38 -12.09
C ALA A 68 12.16 4.01 -10.90
N GLU A 69 13.37 4.53 -11.11
CA GLU A 69 14.17 5.13 -10.05
C GLU A 69 13.51 6.36 -9.43
N SER A 70 12.86 7.19 -10.25
CA SER A 70 12.18 8.41 -9.81
C SER A 70 10.75 8.18 -9.33
N GLU A 71 10.17 6.99 -9.57
CA GLU A 71 8.76 6.71 -9.32
C GLU A 71 8.59 5.36 -8.60
N PRO A 72 8.78 5.32 -7.27
CA PRO A 72 8.77 4.08 -6.50
C PRO A 72 7.40 3.37 -6.47
N LYS A 73 6.35 4.05 -6.92
CA LYS A 73 4.99 3.51 -7.06
C LYS A 73 4.79 2.75 -8.37
N ALA A 74 5.72 2.88 -9.32
CA ALA A 74 5.59 2.28 -10.63
C ALA A 74 5.78 0.77 -10.55
N ALA A 75 4.77 0.01 -10.98
CA ALA A 75 4.78 -1.44 -10.97
C ALA A 75 3.96 -2.00 -12.14
N PRO A 76 4.24 -3.23 -12.61
CA PRO A 76 3.51 -3.77 -13.73
C PRO A 76 2.11 -4.16 -13.25
N TYR A 77 1.10 -3.89 -14.06
CA TYR A 77 -0.29 -4.23 -13.74
C TYR A 77 -0.99 -4.80 -14.96
N GLN A 78 -2.15 -5.41 -14.71
CA GLN A 78 -2.98 -5.95 -15.79
C GLN A 78 -4.20 -5.07 -16.04
N GLU A 79 -4.47 -4.85 -17.33
CA GLU A 79 -5.67 -4.17 -17.80
C GLU A 79 -6.16 -4.86 -19.07
N LYS A 80 -7.43 -5.28 -19.07
CA LYS A 80 -8.08 -6.04 -20.17
C LYS A 80 -7.27 -7.27 -20.64
N GLY A 81 -6.61 -7.95 -19.71
CA GLY A 81 -5.81 -9.15 -19.98
C GLY A 81 -4.40 -8.87 -20.54
N GLU A 82 -4.01 -7.62 -20.74
CA GLU A 82 -2.64 -7.26 -21.11
C GLU A 82 -1.83 -6.83 -19.89
N THR A 83 -0.55 -7.21 -19.86
CA THR A 83 0.39 -6.74 -18.83
C THR A 83 1.04 -5.46 -19.31
N LEU A 84 0.83 -4.38 -18.56
CA LEU A 84 1.41 -3.07 -18.77
C LEU A 84 2.65 -2.92 -17.90
N VAL A 85 3.74 -2.44 -18.49
CA VAL A 85 5.06 -2.31 -17.83
C VAL A 85 5.65 -0.93 -18.15
N PRO A 86 6.40 -0.29 -17.22
CA PRO A 86 7.10 0.95 -17.49
C PRO A 86 7.99 0.86 -18.73
N ALA A 87 7.75 1.72 -19.72
CA ALA A 87 8.40 1.68 -21.02
C ALA A 87 9.91 1.91 -20.94
N ARG A 88 10.34 2.84 -20.06
CA ARG A 88 11.76 3.14 -19.85
C ARG A 88 12.53 1.94 -19.29
N PHE A 89 11.94 1.21 -18.35
CA PHE A 89 12.53 -0.03 -17.83
C PHE A 89 12.66 -1.09 -18.92
N LEU A 90 11.62 -1.29 -19.73
CA LEU A 90 11.68 -2.24 -20.83
C LEU A 90 12.74 -1.86 -21.86
N ALA A 91 12.87 -0.57 -22.18
CA ALA A 91 13.89 -0.06 -23.10
C ALA A 91 15.29 -0.42 -22.58
N ASP A 92 15.59 -0.04 -21.34
CA ASP A 92 16.87 -0.29 -20.69
C ASP A 92 17.20 -1.79 -20.60
N LYS A 93 16.27 -2.62 -20.11
CA LYS A 93 16.54 -4.06 -19.91
C LYS A 93 16.48 -4.92 -21.16
N LEU A 94 16.00 -4.37 -22.28
CA LEU A 94 16.02 -5.06 -23.57
C LEU A 94 17.07 -4.48 -24.52
N ASP A 95 17.96 -3.61 -24.02
CA ASP A 95 19.00 -2.90 -24.76
C ASP A 95 18.43 -2.13 -25.97
N ALA A 96 17.28 -1.48 -25.76
CA ALA A 96 16.57 -0.71 -26.78
C ALA A 96 16.59 0.80 -26.47
N GLU A 97 16.72 1.61 -27.50
CA GLU A 97 16.58 3.06 -27.41
C GLU A 97 15.11 3.45 -27.33
N LEU A 98 14.78 4.38 -26.42
CA LEU A 98 13.45 4.94 -26.25
C LEU A 98 13.38 6.33 -26.88
N ALA A 99 12.52 6.50 -27.89
CA ALA A 99 12.23 7.79 -28.51
C ALA A 99 10.74 8.13 -28.38
N VAL A 100 10.45 9.37 -27.99
CA VAL A 100 9.08 9.92 -27.95
C VAL A 100 9.01 11.05 -28.98
N ASP A 101 7.97 11.09 -29.80
CA ASP A 101 7.83 12.17 -30.78
C ASP A 101 7.58 13.53 -30.12
N LYS A 102 7.81 14.63 -30.86
CA LYS A 102 7.66 16.01 -30.36
C LYS A 102 6.25 16.38 -29.90
N SER A 103 5.23 15.72 -30.43
CA SER A 103 3.83 15.84 -30.01
C SER A 103 3.46 14.94 -28.83
N GLY A 104 4.36 14.06 -28.39
CA GLY A 104 4.13 13.11 -27.32
C GLY A 104 3.14 12.00 -27.66
N ARG A 105 2.79 11.81 -28.94
CA ARG A 105 1.70 10.90 -29.38
C ARG A 105 2.18 9.51 -29.74
N THR A 106 3.46 9.36 -30.05
CA THR A 106 4.07 8.07 -30.38
C THR A 106 5.30 7.82 -29.54
N LEU A 107 5.40 6.59 -29.05
CA LEU A 107 6.54 6.06 -28.33
C LEU A 107 7.17 4.95 -29.16
N THR A 108 8.48 5.02 -29.36
CA THR A 108 9.24 4.09 -30.16
C THR A 108 10.31 3.42 -29.31
N LEU A 109 10.38 2.10 -29.40
CA LEU A 109 11.51 1.30 -28.91
C LEU A 109 12.27 0.73 -30.11
N SER A 110 13.58 0.93 -30.17
CA SER A 110 14.42 0.42 -31.27
C SER A 110 15.68 -0.27 -30.76
N ARG A 111 15.98 -1.44 -31.31
CA ARG A 111 17.25 -2.14 -31.13
C ARG A 111 17.65 -2.75 -32.46
N ASP A 112 18.86 -2.45 -32.92
CA ASP A 112 19.34 -2.83 -34.25
C ASP A 112 18.30 -2.44 -35.33
N ASP A 113 17.87 -3.37 -36.19
CA ASP A 113 16.84 -3.16 -37.19
C ASP A 113 15.40 -3.40 -36.68
N ALA A 114 15.23 -3.84 -35.43
CA ALA A 114 13.92 -4.07 -34.84
C ALA A 114 13.36 -2.77 -34.25
N LYS A 115 12.15 -2.39 -34.67
CA LYS A 115 11.46 -1.17 -34.20
C LYS A 115 10.04 -1.48 -33.78
N ILE A 116 9.65 -1.00 -32.61
CA ILE A 116 8.29 -1.03 -32.11
C ILE A 116 7.80 0.39 -31.98
N THR A 117 6.61 0.67 -32.48
CA THR A 117 5.97 1.98 -32.35
C THR A 117 4.60 1.81 -31.73
N TYR A 118 4.44 2.41 -30.55
CA TYR A 118 3.22 2.49 -29.78
C TYR A 118 2.54 3.84 -30.05
N SER A 119 1.31 3.82 -30.55
CA SER A 119 0.48 5.03 -30.63
C SER A 119 -0.34 5.20 -29.34
N LEU A 120 -0.16 6.34 -28.68
CA LEU A 120 -0.82 6.66 -27.41
C LEU A 120 -2.32 6.99 -27.58
N GLU A 121 -2.74 7.43 -28.77
CA GLU A 121 -4.13 7.82 -29.06
C GLU A 121 -4.95 6.72 -29.76
N ALA A 122 -4.32 5.91 -30.63
CA ALA A 122 -5.05 5.04 -31.55
C ALA A 122 -5.07 3.54 -31.19
N GLY A 123 -4.32 3.11 -30.17
CA GLY A 123 -4.30 1.69 -29.73
C GLY A 123 -3.65 0.75 -30.73
N LYS A 124 -2.92 1.33 -31.69
CA LYS A 124 -2.21 0.59 -32.72
C LYS A 124 -0.75 0.46 -32.31
N VAL A 125 -0.26 -0.78 -32.31
CA VAL A 125 1.16 -1.09 -32.14
C VAL A 125 1.69 -1.68 -33.45
N SER A 126 2.72 -1.06 -33.97
CA SER A 126 3.39 -1.51 -35.20
C SER A 126 4.75 -2.09 -34.83
N ILE A 127 5.03 -3.30 -35.29
CA ILE A 127 6.35 -3.93 -35.17
C ILE A 127 6.99 -4.01 -36.56
N ALA A 128 8.18 -3.47 -36.70
CA ALA A 128 9.07 -3.69 -37.84
C ALA A 128 10.22 -4.59 -37.39
N THR A 129 10.50 -5.62 -38.19
CA THR A 129 11.56 -6.61 -37.93
C THR A 129 12.64 -6.54 -39.03
N PRO A 130 13.85 -7.09 -38.79
CA PRO A 130 14.98 -7.00 -39.73
C PRO A 130 14.69 -7.49 -41.16
N SER A 131 13.68 -8.35 -41.37
CA SER A 131 13.28 -8.83 -42.72
C SER A 131 12.44 -7.81 -43.52
N GLY A 132 12.27 -6.58 -43.05
CA GLY A 132 11.41 -5.56 -43.67
C GLY A 132 9.91 -5.81 -43.49
N SER A 133 9.53 -6.88 -42.77
CA SER A 133 8.14 -7.23 -42.52
C SER A 133 7.55 -6.30 -41.44
N LYS A 134 6.63 -5.42 -41.85
CA LYS A 134 5.79 -4.65 -40.93
C LYS A 134 4.58 -5.50 -40.55
N SER A 135 4.49 -5.87 -39.28
CA SER A 135 3.32 -6.54 -38.72
C SER A 135 2.62 -5.61 -37.75
N ALA A 136 1.36 -5.27 -38.04
CA ALA A 136 0.50 -4.65 -37.05
C ALA A 136 0.16 -5.70 -35.99
N VAL A 137 0.44 -5.40 -34.73
CA VAL A 137 0.02 -6.23 -33.60
C VAL A 137 -1.14 -5.50 -32.94
N SER A 138 -2.32 -6.11 -33.01
CA SER A 138 -3.46 -5.64 -32.24
C SER A 138 -3.18 -5.87 -30.75
N VAL A 139 -3.32 -4.82 -29.96
CA VAL A 139 -3.28 -4.87 -28.50
C VAL A 139 -4.65 -4.49 -27.98
N ASN A 140 -5.10 -5.17 -26.93
CA ASN A 140 -6.41 -4.90 -26.33
C ASN A 140 -6.42 -3.66 -25.42
N THR A 141 -5.23 -3.14 -25.12
CA THR A 141 -5.01 -2.05 -24.19
C THR A 141 -4.04 -1.03 -24.79
N LEU A 142 -4.38 0.24 -24.65
CA LEU A 142 -3.56 1.38 -25.05
C LEU A 142 -2.32 1.48 -24.15
N PRO A 143 -1.21 2.04 -24.63
CA PRO A 143 -0.21 2.59 -23.74
C PRO A 143 -0.83 3.71 -22.88
N VAL A 144 -0.45 3.79 -21.61
CA VAL A 144 -1.06 4.71 -20.64
C VAL A 144 0.02 5.53 -19.96
N GLN A 145 -0.19 6.83 -19.83
CA GLN A 145 0.61 7.66 -18.92
C GLN A 145 -0.09 7.74 -17.58
N LYS A 146 0.56 7.24 -16.53
CA LYS A 146 0.05 7.23 -15.15
C LYS A 146 1.16 7.68 -14.21
N ASP A 147 0.88 8.69 -13.38
CA ASP A 147 1.80 9.20 -12.37
C ASP A 147 3.19 9.53 -12.93
N GLY A 148 3.25 10.22 -14.08
CA GLY A 148 4.51 10.57 -14.75
C GLY A 148 5.23 9.41 -15.46
N VAL A 149 4.73 8.18 -15.36
CA VAL A 149 5.30 6.98 -15.99
C VAL A 149 4.48 6.57 -17.20
N THR A 150 5.16 6.32 -18.32
CA THR A 150 4.54 5.74 -19.52
C THR A 150 4.60 4.23 -19.46
N TYR A 151 3.43 3.59 -19.47
CA TYR A 151 3.24 2.15 -19.50
C TYR A 151 2.92 1.68 -20.92
N VAL A 152 3.50 0.55 -21.30
CA VAL A 152 3.24 -0.09 -22.60
C VAL A 152 2.86 -1.56 -22.43
N PRO A 153 2.03 -2.11 -23.35
CA PRO A 153 1.80 -3.55 -23.41
C PRO A 153 3.13 -4.31 -23.60
N LEU A 154 3.35 -5.31 -22.76
CA LEU A 154 4.58 -6.11 -22.71
C LEU A 154 4.76 -7.02 -23.92
N ARG A 155 3.66 -7.59 -24.43
CA ARG A 155 3.69 -8.63 -25.46
C ARG A 155 4.36 -8.18 -26.76
N PRO A 156 4.06 -6.99 -27.32
CA PRO A 156 4.79 -6.47 -28.48
C PRO A 156 6.30 -6.35 -28.26
N ALA A 157 6.74 -5.84 -27.10
CA ALA A 157 8.16 -5.72 -26.74
C ALA A 157 8.87 -7.07 -26.75
N SER A 158 8.29 -8.06 -26.08
CA SER A 158 8.84 -9.41 -26.05
C SER A 158 8.95 -10.04 -27.44
N LYS A 159 7.92 -9.86 -28.28
CA LYS A 159 7.91 -10.40 -29.66
C LYS A 159 8.99 -9.77 -30.54
N ALA A 160 9.15 -8.45 -30.49
CA ALA A 160 10.11 -7.77 -31.35
C ALA A 160 11.56 -8.04 -30.94
N PHE A 161 11.83 -8.20 -29.65
CA PHE A 161 13.18 -8.37 -29.12
C PHE A 161 13.58 -9.82 -28.83
N GLY A 162 12.77 -10.80 -29.29
CA GLY A 162 13.11 -12.23 -29.28
C GLY A 162 13.05 -12.88 -27.90
N ARG A 163 12.14 -12.43 -27.03
CA ARG A 163 11.93 -13.00 -25.69
C ARG A 163 10.65 -13.86 -25.66
N HIS A 164 10.71 -14.98 -24.97
CA HIS A 164 9.54 -15.79 -24.63
C HIS A 164 8.92 -15.27 -23.32
N ILE A 165 7.59 -15.13 -23.29
CA ILE A 165 6.85 -14.77 -22.09
C ILE A 165 6.21 -16.03 -21.49
N TYR A 166 6.47 -16.24 -20.21
CA TYR A 166 5.70 -17.18 -19.39
C TYR A 166 5.13 -16.46 -18.18
N SER A 167 3.96 -16.89 -17.69
CA SER A 167 3.35 -16.33 -16.49
C SER A 167 2.75 -17.40 -15.59
N SER A 168 2.83 -17.18 -14.28
CA SER A 168 2.24 -18.05 -13.25
C SER A 168 1.92 -17.25 -11.98
N ASP A 169 0.64 -17.22 -11.59
CA ASP A 169 0.04 -16.40 -10.52
C ASP A 169 0.67 -15.01 -10.35
N GLY A 170 0.61 -14.21 -11.42
CA GLY A 170 1.07 -12.82 -11.42
C GLY A 170 2.59 -12.63 -11.56
N VAL A 171 3.39 -13.70 -11.50
CA VAL A 171 4.80 -13.63 -11.89
C VAL A 171 4.88 -13.73 -13.42
N ILE A 172 5.66 -12.86 -14.05
CA ILE A 172 5.90 -12.84 -15.50
C ILE A 172 7.40 -12.98 -15.74
N ALA A 173 7.83 -14.00 -16.47
CA ALA A 173 9.21 -14.18 -16.87
C ALA A 173 9.38 -13.92 -18.38
N LEU A 174 10.34 -13.06 -18.71
CA LEU A 174 10.85 -12.88 -20.06
C LEU A 174 12.20 -13.59 -20.16
N THR A 175 12.26 -14.63 -20.98
CA THR A 175 13.45 -15.47 -21.12
C THR A 175 13.86 -15.62 -22.58
N THR A 176 15.13 -15.91 -22.84
CA THR A 176 15.62 -16.32 -24.16
C THR A 176 15.37 -17.80 -24.43
N THR A 177 15.02 -18.59 -23.41
CA THR A 177 14.79 -20.02 -23.55
C THR A 177 13.35 -20.33 -23.96
N PRO A 178 13.12 -21.27 -24.89
CA PRO A 178 11.77 -21.66 -25.31
C PRO A 178 11.08 -22.62 -24.31
N LYS A 179 11.67 -22.83 -23.13
CA LYS A 179 11.17 -23.75 -22.11
C LYS A 179 10.69 -22.97 -20.90
N ALA A 180 9.47 -23.25 -20.47
CA ALA A 180 8.91 -22.63 -19.27
C ALA A 180 9.75 -22.99 -18.01
N PRO A 181 9.95 -22.03 -17.09
CA PRO A 181 10.51 -22.30 -15.76
C PRO A 181 9.71 -23.37 -14.99
N LYS A 182 10.41 -24.12 -14.13
CA LYS A 182 9.79 -25.11 -13.23
C LYS A 182 9.00 -24.43 -12.10
N GLN A 183 8.06 -25.15 -11.49
CA GLN A 183 7.16 -24.61 -10.47
C GLN A 183 7.89 -24.03 -9.25
N GLU A 184 8.99 -24.65 -8.83
CA GLU A 184 9.76 -24.19 -7.67
C GLU A 184 10.32 -22.78 -7.89
N LYS A 185 10.75 -22.49 -9.12
CA LYS A 185 11.32 -21.20 -9.50
C LYS A 185 10.27 -20.08 -9.54
N TRP A 186 9.04 -20.41 -9.94
CA TRP A 186 7.92 -19.47 -9.85
C TRP A 186 7.63 -19.05 -8.41
N ASN A 187 7.67 -20.01 -7.48
CA ASN A 187 7.44 -19.74 -6.07
C ASN A 187 8.56 -18.88 -5.46
N GLU A 188 9.83 -19.19 -5.78
CA GLU A 188 11.00 -18.42 -5.35
C GLU A 188 10.90 -16.95 -5.79
N TRP A 189 10.65 -16.71 -7.08
CA TRP A 189 10.52 -15.34 -7.61
C TRP A 189 9.33 -14.60 -7.02
N ARG A 190 8.22 -15.29 -6.79
CA ARG A 190 7.05 -14.69 -6.16
C ARG A 190 7.36 -14.24 -4.74
N GLU A 191 7.99 -15.10 -3.95
CA GLU A 191 8.34 -14.80 -2.56
C GLU A 191 9.32 -13.63 -2.48
N GLU A 192 10.36 -13.63 -3.31
CA GLU A 192 11.34 -12.54 -3.39
C GLU A 192 10.68 -11.20 -3.74
N LEU A 193 9.92 -11.15 -4.84
CA LEU A 193 9.33 -9.91 -5.34
C LEU A 193 8.13 -9.42 -4.51
N SER A 194 7.52 -10.28 -3.69
CA SER A 194 6.41 -9.89 -2.79
C SER A 194 6.80 -8.85 -1.74
N SER A 195 8.10 -8.72 -1.44
CA SER A 195 8.63 -7.72 -0.50
C SER A 195 8.61 -6.29 -1.07
N TYR A 196 8.33 -6.13 -2.37
CA TYR A 196 8.44 -4.89 -3.12
C TYR A 196 7.09 -4.42 -3.70
N LEU A 197 5.98 -4.92 -3.15
CA LEU A 197 4.63 -4.54 -3.59
C LEU A 197 4.36 -3.05 -3.35
N ALA A 198 3.89 -2.36 -4.40
CA ALA A 198 3.55 -0.94 -4.40
C ALA A 198 2.14 -0.70 -3.82
N TYR A 199 1.99 -0.92 -2.51
CA TYR A 199 0.72 -0.80 -1.78
C TYR A 199 0.01 0.56 -1.97
N ASP A 200 0.79 1.64 -2.03
CA ASP A 200 0.23 2.99 -2.16
C ASP A 200 -0.43 3.24 -3.53
N ALA A 201 -0.09 2.45 -4.56
CA ALA A 201 -0.60 2.63 -5.91
C ALA A 201 -1.66 1.60 -6.31
N PHE A 202 -1.61 0.40 -5.72
CA PHE A 202 -2.45 -0.74 -6.14
C PHE A 202 -3.32 -1.30 -5.01
N GLY A 203 -3.30 -0.66 -3.85
CA GLY A 203 -4.17 -0.96 -2.72
C GLY A 203 -3.42 -1.55 -1.54
N SER A 204 -3.94 -1.27 -0.34
CA SER A 204 -3.27 -1.64 0.90
C SER A 204 -3.57 -3.06 1.38
N TYR A 205 -4.54 -3.75 0.76
CA TYR A 205 -4.97 -5.08 1.21
C TYR A 205 -4.38 -6.17 0.31
N ALA A 206 -3.38 -6.90 0.82
CA ALA A 206 -2.82 -8.07 0.15
C ALA A 206 -3.49 -9.35 0.63
N VAL A 207 -3.94 -10.16 -0.32
CA VAL A 207 -4.32 -11.55 -0.08
C VAL A 207 -3.07 -12.42 -0.16
N LYS A 208 -2.89 -13.28 0.84
CA LYS A 208 -1.77 -14.22 0.95
C LYS A 208 -2.28 -15.64 1.13
N MET A 209 -1.51 -16.60 0.62
CA MET A 209 -1.66 -18.04 0.90
C MET A 209 -0.31 -18.57 1.37
N GLY A 210 -0.22 -19.02 2.63
CA GLY A 210 1.09 -19.27 3.25
C GLY A 210 1.91 -17.98 3.39
N THR A 211 3.16 -17.99 2.90
CA THR A 211 4.02 -16.80 2.80
C THR A 211 3.80 -16.02 1.50
N SER A 212 3.23 -16.66 0.48
CA SER A 212 3.12 -16.09 -0.86
C SER A 212 1.96 -15.12 -1.00
N TYR A 213 2.25 -14.00 -1.67
CA TYR A 213 1.27 -13.06 -2.19
C TYR A 213 0.45 -13.66 -3.33
N THR A 214 -0.84 -13.27 -3.44
CA THR A 214 -1.70 -13.68 -4.56
C THR A 214 -2.39 -12.51 -5.27
N ALA A 215 -2.85 -11.48 -4.55
CA ALA A 215 -3.59 -10.36 -5.12
C ALA A 215 -3.63 -9.13 -4.18
N LEU A 216 -3.72 -7.92 -4.75
CA LEU A 216 -3.85 -6.64 -4.04
C LEU A 216 -5.21 -6.01 -4.33
N PHE A 217 -5.77 -5.34 -3.33
CA PHE A 217 -7.05 -4.65 -3.42
C PHE A 217 -7.01 -3.32 -2.68
N HIS A 218 -7.75 -2.34 -3.21
CA HIS A 218 -7.98 -1.07 -2.54
C HIS A 218 -9.00 -1.20 -1.40
N ARG A 219 -9.99 -2.10 -1.53
CA ARG A 219 -11.04 -2.31 -0.54
C ARG A 219 -10.88 -3.66 0.14
N TRP A 220 -11.08 -3.68 1.45
CA TRP A 220 -11.02 -4.91 2.26
C TRP A 220 -12.06 -5.95 1.83
N GLU A 221 -13.28 -5.51 1.49
CA GLU A 221 -14.38 -6.41 1.09
C GLU A 221 -13.99 -7.23 -0.14
N ASP A 222 -13.40 -6.58 -1.15
CA ASP A 222 -12.94 -7.22 -2.37
C ASP A 222 -11.82 -8.23 -2.06
N ALA A 223 -10.88 -7.84 -1.18
CA ALA A 223 -9.81 -8.73 -0.73
C ALA A 223 -10.36 -9.97 -0.01
N VAL A 224 -11.33 -9.81 0.89
CA VAL A 224 -11.94 -10.91 1.63
C VAL A 224 -12.79 -11.78 0.71
N ASN A 225 -13.56 -11.20 -0.20
CA ASN A 225 -14.34 -11.95 -1.18
C ASN A 225 -13.44 -12.80 -2.07
N TYR A 226 -12.33 -12.24 -2.54
CA TYR A 226 -11.31 -12.99 -3.29
C TYR A 226 -10.63 -14.07 -2.41
N ALA A 227 -10.34 -13.76 -1.15
CA ALA A 227 -9.72 -14.71 -0.22
C ALA A 227 -10.65 -15.90 0.08
N LYS A 228 -11.95 -15.67 0.27
CA LYS A 228 -12.97 -16.70 0.55
C LYS A 228 -13.11 -17.74 -0.56
N GLN A 229 -12.75 -17.41 -1.81
CA GLN A 229 -12.85 -18.34 -2.94
C GLN A 229 -11.92 -19.56 -2.79
N VAL A 230 -10.83 -19.45 -2.04
CA VAL A 230 -9.86 -20.54 -1.85
C VAL A 230 -9.50 -20.68 -0.36
N PRO A 231 -9.76 -21.84 0.27
CA PRO A 231 -9.42 -22.07 1.66
C PRO A 231 -7.92 -21.83 1.96
N GLY A 232 -7.64 -21.26 3.13
CA GLY A 232 -6.26 -20.99 3.58
C GLY A 232 -5.70 -19.64 3.16
N ARG A 233 -6.43 -18.85 2.35
CA ARG A 233 -6.08 -17.45 2.09
C ARG A 233 -6.41 -16.56 3.30
N ARG A 234 -5.60 -15.52 3.48
CA ARG A 234 -5.76 -14.47 4.50
C ARG A 234 -5.56 -13.09 3.88
N VAL A 235 -6.16 -12.07 4.46
CA VAL A 235 -5.96 -10.67 4.05
C VAL A 235 -5.02 -9.99 5.02
N THR A 236 -4.07 -9.24 4.49
CA THR A 236 -3.09 -8.46 5.24
C THR A 236 -3.08 -7.00 4.80
N TYR A 237 -2.95 -6.07 5.73
CA TYR A 237 -2.66 -4.67 5.46
C TYR A 237 -1.16 -4.49 5.23
N ARG A 238 -0.80 -3.93 4.07
CA ARG A 238 0.57 -3.69 3.61
C ARG A 238 1.50 -4.90 3.75
N GLY A 239 0.93 -6.11 3.65
CA GLY A 239 1.63 -7.38 3.77
C GLY A 239 2.08 -7.77 5.18
N GLN A 240 1.90 -6.90 6.18
CA GLN A 240 2.46 -7.07 7.52
C GLN A 240 1.41 -7.52 8.54
N HIS A 241 0.23 -6.91 8.50
CA HIS A 241 -0.76 -7.08 9.56
C HIS A 241 -1.99 -7.82 9.07
N VAL A 242 -2.36 -8.91 9.72
CA VAL A 242 -3.55 -9.68 9.33
C VAL A 242 -4.80 -8.86 9.61
N MET A 243 -5.58 -8.57 8.56
CA MET A 243 -6.88 -7.87 8.62
C MET A 243 -8.06 -8.81 8.35
N TRP A 244 -7.79 -10.06 8.00
CA TRP A 244 -8.78 -11.12 7.96
C TRP A 244 -8.09 -12.48 7.92
N ASP A 245 -8.54 -13.42 8.76
CA ASP A 245 -8.10 -14.81 8.76
C ASP A 245 -9.33 -15.69 8.99
N PRO A 246 -9.65 -16.63 8.08
CA PRO A 246 -10.80 -17.51 8.25
C PRO A 246 -10.68 -18.40 9.49
N LYS A 247 -9.46 -18.61 10.01
CA LYS A 247 -9.22 -19.36 11.25
C LYS A 247 -9.43 -18.53 12.52
N LYS A 248 -9.59 -17.21 12.40
CA LYS A 248 -9.81 -16.27 13.51
C LYS A 248 -11.04 -15.39 13.24
N PRO A 249 -12.25 -15.97 13.33
CA PRO A 249 -13.48 -15.20 13.21
C PRO A 249 -13.56 -14.17 14.34
N ALA A 250 -14.34 -13.11 14.11
CA ALA A 250 -14.64 -12.14 15.15
C ALA A 250 -15.45 -12.84 16.27
N PRO A 251 -15.16 -12.58 17.56
CA PRO A 251 -15.98 -13.10 18.66
C PRO A 251 -17.41 -12.56 18.57
N LYS A 252 -18.38 -13.25 19.19
CA LYS A 252 -19.78 -12.78 19.22
C LYS A 252 -19.94 -11.47 20.00
N SER A 253 -19.14 -11.29 21.04
CA SER A 253 -19.08 -10.08 21.83
C SER A 253 -17.66 -9.83 22.35
N ILE A 254 -17.34 -8.55 22.56
CA ILE A 254 -16.09 -8.10 23.16
C ILE A 254 -16.28 -6.70 23.73
N ARG A 255 -15.58 -6.37 24.82
CA ARG A 255 -15.44 -5.01 25.33
C ARG A 255 -14.01 -4.81 25.80
N LEU A 256 -13.32 -3.86 25.18
CA LEU A 256 -11.93 -3.54 25.45
C LEU A 256 -11.84 -2.61 26.65
N ASN A 257 -10.93 -2.91 27.58
CA ASN A 257 -10.69 -2.11 28.78
C ASN A 257 -9.40 -1.26 28.69
N GLY A 258 -8.66 -1.35 27.58
CA GLY A 258 -7.34 -0.73 27.41
C GLY A 258 -7.35 0.72 26.91
N ALA A 259 -8.49 1.24 26.47
CA ALA A 259 -8.62 2.64 26.08
C ALA A 259 -9.25 3.43 27.25
N PRO A 260 -8.68 4.57 27.66
CA PRO A 260 -9.31 5.42 28.67
C PRO A 260 -10.50 6.18 28.06
N LEU A 261 -11.48 6.55 28.89
CA LEU A 261 -12.50 7.54 28.51
C LEU A 261 -11.94 8.93 28.82
N ILE A 262 -11.83 9.77 27.80
CA ILE A 262 -11.40 11.17 27.92
C ILE A 262 -12.55 12.05 27.46
N LEU A 263 -12.96 13.00 28.31
CA LEU A 263 -13.98 13.98 27.95
C LEU A 263 -13.33 15.16 27.22
N GLN A 264 -13.99 15.70 26.19
CA GLN A 264 -13.49 16.85 25.43
C GLN A 264 -13.65 18.17 26.21
N LEU A 265 -14.70 18.27 27.02
CA LEU A 265 -15.02 19.45 27.81
C LEU A 265 -14.26 19.49 29.14
N PRO A 266 -14.05 20.69 29.71
CA PRO A 266 -14.48 22.01 29.20
C PRO A 266 -13.60 22.62 28.09
N GLU A 267 -12.41 22.08 27.85
CA GLU A 267 -11.35 22.75 27.09
C GLU A 267 -11.61 22.81 25.58
N LEU A 268 -12.26 21.78 25.02
CA LEU A 268 -12.50 21.66 23.58
C LEU A 268 -13.99 21.47 23.25
N PRO A 269 -14.77 22.56 23.16
CA PRO A 269 -16.17 22.53 22.71
C PRO A 269 -16.41 21.77 21.41
N ARG A 270 -15.49 21.82 20.44
CA ARG A 270 -15.54 21.04 19.19
C ARG A 270 -14.32 20.13 19.02
N GLY A 271 -13.85 19.49 20.09
CA GLY A 271 -12.66 18.63 20.06
C GLY A 271 -12.95 17.14 20.07
N CYS A 272 -14.11 16.70 19.57
CA CYS A 272 -14.51 15.30 19.68
C CYS A 272 -13.51 14.35 18.99
N GLU A 273 -13.03 14.72 17.81
CA GLU A 273 -12.14 13.96 16.95
C GLU A 273 -10.75 13.80 17.55
N VAL A 274 -10.14 14.91 17.99
CA VAL A 274 -8.83 14.89 18.65
C VAL A 274 -8.88 14.23 20.02
N THR A 275 -10.02 14.32 20.72
CA THR A 275 -10.21 13.62 22.00
C THR A 275 -10.38 12.11 21.79
N ALA A 276 -11.18 11.69 20.80
CA ALA A 276 -11.28 10.28 20.41
C ALA A 276 -9.95 9.72 19.91
N LEU A 277 -9.16 10.53 19.18
CA LEU A 277 -7.82 10.16 18.77
C LEU A 277 -6.88 10.00 19.97
N ALA A 278 -6.96 10.87 20.98
CA ALA A 278 -6.19 10.71 22.22
C ALA A 278 -6.49 9.35 22.87
N MET A 279 -7.76 8.96 22.95
CA MET A 279 -8.16 7.65 23.49
C MET A 279 -7.59 6.49 22.65
N LEU A 280 -7.64 6.59 21.32
CA LEU A 280 -7.04 5.60 20.41
C LEU A 280 -5.53 5.46 20.63
N LEU A 281 -4.79 6.57 20.63
CA LEU A 281 -3.33 6.58 20.79
C LEU A 281 -2.89 6.11 22.18
N GLN A 282 -3.61 6.47 23.24
CA GLN A 282 -3.34 5.97 24.59
C GLN A 282 -3.57 4.46 24.71
N SER A 283 -4.57 3.91 24.01
CA SER A 283 -4.76 2.45 23.94
C SER A 283 -3.61 1.72 23.21
N ALA A 284 -2.85 2.44 22.38
CA ALA A 284 -1.64 1.97 21.72
C ALA A 284 -0.36 2.17 22.57
N GLY A 285 -0.49 2.70 23.79
CA GLY A 285 0.61 2.98 24.71
C GLY A 285 1.27 4.35 24.54
N GLN A 286 0.74 5.22 23.68
CA GLN A 286 1.28 6.58 23.50
C GLN A 286 0.79 7.52 24.60
N LYS A 287 1.69 8.31 25.17
CA LYS A 287 1.37 9.32 26.17
C LYS A 287 1.11 10.66 25.49
N VAL A 288 -0.08 10.84 24.96
CA VAL A 288 -0.52 12.07 24.27
C VAL A 288 -1.91 12.46 24.77
N ASP A 289 -2.15 13.77 24.93
CA ASP A 289 -3.44 14.30 25.36
C ASP A 289 -4.18 15.06 24.24
N LYS A 290 -5.47 15.32 24.47
CA LYS A 290 -6.35 16.01 23.53
C LYS A 290 -5.88 17.44 23.19
N MET A 291 -5.20 18.13 24.13
CA MET A 291 -4.75 19.51 23.94
C MET A 291 -3.51 19.56 23.06
N GLU A 292 -2.61 18.59 23.18
CA GLU A 292 -1.48 18.42 22.26
C GLU A 292 -1.98 18.12 20.84
N LEU A 293 -2.91 17.19 20.68
CA LEU A 293 -3.51 16.88 19.38
C LEU A 293 -4.26 18.06 18.77
N ALA A 294 -5.00 18.82 19.58
CA ALA A 294 -5.69 20.06 19.15
C ALA A 294 -4.73 21.14 18.61
N LYS A 295 -3.48 21.17 19.09
CA LYS A 295 -2.43 22.07 18.56
C LYS A 295 -1.80 21.54 17.28
N ASN A 296 -1.64 20.22 17.18
CA ASN A 296 -0.88 19.57 16.11
C ASN A 296 -1.73 19.15 14.89
N ILE A 297 -3.06 19.15 15.01
CA ILE A 297 -3.97 18.87 13.91
C ILE A 297 -3.90 19.99 12.86
N ARG A 298 -3.82 19.59 11.58
CA ARG A 298 -3.88 20.53 10.46
C ARG A 298 -5.23 21.24 10.44
N LYS A 299 -5.22 22.55 10.21
CA LYS A 299 -6.43 23.39 10.12
C LYS A 299 -6.68 23.81 8.68
N ASP A 300 -7.95 23.88 8.30
CA ASP A 300 -8.35 24.62 7.11
C ASP A 300 -8.65 26.06 7.54
N THR A 301 -7.87 27.01 7.02
CA THR A 301 -7.94 28.42 7.41
C THR A 301 -8.93 29.25 6.57
N THR A 302 -9.72 28.60 5.72
CA THR A 302 -10.75 29.28 4.92
C THR A 302 -11.76 29.98 5.85
N PRO A 303 -12.00 31.30 5.70
CA PRO A 303 -12.93 32.01 6.56
C PRO A 303 -14.38 31.59 6.31
N TYR A 304 -15.22 31.75 7.33
CA TYR A 304 -16.66 31.53 7.21
C TYR A 304 -17.32 32.75 6.54
N GLU A 305 -17.96 32.53 5.40
CA GLU A 305 -18.71 33.57 4.69
C GLU A 305 -20.11 33.09 4.30
N LYS A 306 -21.11 33.94 4.50
CA LYS A 306 -22.46 33.78 3.93
C LYS A 306 -22.65 34.81 2.83
N LYS A 307 -22.72 34.36 1.58
CA LYS A 307 -22.93 35.24 0.41
C LYS A 307 -23.78 34.57 -0.66
N ASN A 308 -24.62 35.34 -1.34
CA ASN A 308 -25.48 34.88 -2.44
C ASN A 308 -26.33 33.64 -2.09
N GLY A 309 -26.82 33.54 -0.85
CA GLY A 309 -27.61 32.41 -0.37
C GLY A 309 -26.81 31.11 -0.08
N GLY A 310 -25.48 31.12 -0.27
CA GLY A 310 -24.60 29.99 0.02
C GLY A 310 -23.69 30.23 1.23
N ILE A 311 -23.23 29.14 1.84
CA ILE A 311 -22.17 29.15 2.85
C ILE A 311 -20.85 28.81 2.15
N TYR A 312 -19.81 29.59 2.39
CA TYR A 312 -18.45 29.33 1.96
C TYR A 312 -17.61 29.13 3.21
N PHE A 313 -16.91 28.01 3.30
CA PHE A 313 -16.06 27.69 4.44
C PHE A 313 -15.02 26.62 4.07
N GLY A 314 -14.25 26.19 5.07
CA GLY A 314 -13.21 25.17 4.89
C GLY A 314 -13.77 23.78 4.62
N ASN A 315 -12.89 22.90 4.12
CA ASN A 315 -13.19 21.50 3.86
C ASN A 315 -12.63 20.61 4.98
N PRO A 316 -13.46 19.84 5.72
CA PRO A 316 -12.99 18.98 6.79
C PRO A 316 -12.02 17.87 6.35
N HIS A 317 -12.02 17.50 5.05
CA HIS A 317 -11.01 16.60 4.47
C HIS A 317 -9.61 17.26 4.38
N ARG A 318 -9.55 18.60 4.30
CA ARG A 318 -8.28 19.34 4.28
C ARG A 318 -7.74 19.58 5.68
N GLY A 319 -8.59 19.84 6.67
CA GLY A 319 -8.16 20.14 8.03
C GLY A 319 -9.32 20.50 8.92
N PHE A 320 -9.05 20.71 10.20
CA PHE A 320 -10.07 21.18 11.14
C PHE A 320 -10.64 22.52 10.69
N VAL A 321 -11.96 22.59 10.56
CA VAL A 321 -12.68 23.76 10.04
C VAL A 321 -13.28 24.59 11.18
N GLY A 322 -12.77 25.81 11.33
CA GLY A 322 -13.26 26.81 12.27
C GLY A 322 -12.67 26.68 13.68
N ASP A 323 -13.44 27.10 14.68
CA ASP A 323 -12.95 27.23 16.06
C ASP A 323 -13.25 26.00 16.92
N MET A 324 -12.18 25.34 17.37
CA MET A 324 -12.25 24.16 18.24
C MET A 324 -12.57 24.52 19.70
N TYR A 325 -12.21 25.73 20.13
CA TYR A 325 -12.10 26.14 21.53
C TYR A 325 -13.32 26.91 22.03
N THR A 326 -14.20 27.38 21.15
CA THR A 326 -15.42 28.09 21.55
C THR A 326 -16.56 27.96 20.56
N PHE A 327 -17.79 27.77 21.06
CA PHE A 327 -19.01 27.81 20.25
C PHE A 327 -19.37 29.22 19.76
N ALA A 328 -18.77 30.27 20.32
CA ALA A 328 -19.03 31.66 19.92
C ALA A 328 -18.60 31.95 18.47
N ASN A 329 -17.59 31.24 17.98
CA ASN A 329 -17.09 31.34 16.61
C ASN A 329 -17.60 30.18 15.75
N PRO A 330 -17.73 30.38 14.42
CA PRO A 330 -18.09 29.31 13.49
C PRO A 330 -17.07 28.16 13.53
N GLY A 331 -17.56 26.94 13.43
CA GLY A 331 -16.73 25.74 13.33
C GLY A 331 -17.58 24.49 13.22
N LEU A 332 -16.94 23.43 12.76
CA LEU A 332 -17.53 22.10 12.62
C LEU A 332 -16.60 21.09 13.28
N GLY A 333 -15.54 20.71 12.57
CA GLY A 333 -14.74 19.55 12.91
C GLY A 333 -13.72 19.23 11.83
N VAL A 334 -13.24 17.99 11.82
CA VAL A 334 -12.24 17.45 10.89
C VAL A 334 -12.59 16.01 10.52
N TYR A 335 -12.30 15.62 9.27
CA TYR A 335 -12.54 14.25 8.80
C TYR A 335 -11.29 13.36 8.96
N HIS A 336 -11.37 12.15 8.44
CA HIS A 336 -10.38 11.11 8.67
C HIS A 336 -8.96 11.46 8.19
N GLU A 337 -8.77 12.16 7.07
CA GLU A 337 -7.44 12.34 6.48
C GLU A 337 -6.48 13.13 7.38
N PRO A 338 -6.86 14.32 7.91
CA PRO A 338 -5.98 15.05 8.82
C PRO A 338 -5.79 14.33 10.17
N ILE A 339 -6.78 13.53 10.61
CA ILE A 339 -6.68 12.71 11.82
C ILE A 339 -5.66 11.58 11.62
N ALA A 340 -5.70 10.89 10.48
CA ALA A 340 -4.72 9.87 10.14
C ALA A 340 -3.31 10.46 10.04
N GLU A 341 -3.17 11.64 9.39
CA GLU A 341 -1.89 12.36 9.27
C GLU A 341 -1.28 12.69 10.64
N VAL A 342 -2.06 13.22 11.58
CA VAL A 342 -1.54 13.56 12.91
C VAL A 342 -1.27 12.29 13.73
N ALA A 343 -2.08 11.25 13.60
CA ALA A 343 -1.88 9.97 14.28
C ALA A 343 -0.57 9.28 13.83
N GLU A 344 -0.22 9.40 12.55
CA GLU A 344 0.98 8.81 11.96
C GLU A 344 2.27 9.37 12.58
N LYS A 345 2.23 10.61 13.10
CA LYS A 345 3.35 11.22 13.85
C LYS A 345 3.66 10.49 15.16
N TYR A 346 2.67 9.84 15.77
CA TYR A 346 2.82 9.11 17.03
C TYR A 346 2.96 7.60 16.84
N LEU A 347 2.47 7.05 15.72
CA LEU A 347 2.55 5.64 15.38
C LEU A 347 3.01 5.42 13.93
N PRO A 348 4.27 5.77 13.57
CA PRO A 348 4.75 5.69 12.20
C PRO A 348 4.68 4.29 11.61
N GLY A 349 4.12 4.18 10.41
CA GLY A 349 3.88 2.95 9.66
C GLY A 349 2.79 2.06 10.25
N ARG A 350 2.09 2.50 11.28
CA ARG A 350 1.13 1.67 12.03
C ARG A 350 -0.29 2.19 11.98
N ILE A 351 -0.55 3.41 11.50
CA ILE A 351 -1.93 3.88 11.33
C ILE A 351 -2.57 3.19 10.12
N ILE A 352 -3.83 2.78 10.30
CA ILE A 352 -4.67 2.24 9.24
C ILE A 352 -5.88 3.15 9.12
N ASP A 353 -5.94 3.89 8.02
CA ASP A 353 -7.17 4.51 7.56
C ASP A 353 -8.00 3.44 6.83
N MET A 354 -9.09 3.01 7.46
CA MET A 354 -9.98 1.99 6.95
C MET A 354 -11.33 2.59 6.53
N THR A 355 -11.34 3.89 6.19
CA THR A 355 -12.52 4.59 5.70
C THR A 355 -13.12 3.90 4.46
N GLY A 356 -14.46 3.83 4.41
CA GLY A 356 -15.20 3.16 3.34
C GLY A 356 -15.29 1.64 3.48
N THR A 357 -14.91 1.09 4.64
CA THR A 357 -15.07 -0.33 4.96
C THR A 357 -16.50 -0.66 5.43
N SER A 358 -16.81 -1.95 5.58
CA SER A 358 -18.09 -2.40 6.14
C SER A 358 -18.07 -2.38 7.67
N LEU A 359 -19.27 -2.34 8.26
CA LEU A 359 -19.41 -2.50 9.71
C LEU A 359 -18.83 -3.84 10.18
N ASP A 360 -18.97 -4.91 9.40
CA ASP A 360 -18.42 -6.23 9.74
C ASP A 360 -16.90 -6.21 9.86
N HIS A 361 -16.18 -5.46 9.01
CA HIS A 361 -14.73 -5.31 9.12
C HIS A 361 -14.33 -4.48 10.34
N LEU A 362 -15.07 -3.40 10.60
CA LEU A 362 -14.85 -2.57 11.79
C LEU A 362 -15.00 -3.43 13.05
N LEU A 363 -16.09 -4.20 13.15
CA LEU A 363 -16.32 -5.08 14.29
C LEU A 363 -15.30 -6.22 14.34
N TRP A 364 -14.90 -6.80 13.20
CA TRP A 364 -13.82 -7.79 13.20
C TRP A 364 -12.52 -7.22 13.79
N THR A 365 -12.16 -5.99 13.42
CA THR A 365 -10.96 -5.29 13.92
C THR A 365 -11.01 -5.06 15.42
N VAL A 366 -12.15 -4.58 15.92
CA VAL A 366 -12.43 -4.46 17.36
C VAL A 366 -12.36 -5.84 18.04
N GLY A 367 -12.89 -6.87 17.39
CA GLY A 367 -12.86 -8.27 17.80
C GLY A 367 -11.45 -8.86 17.91
N GLN A 368 -10.50 -8.36 17.13
CA GLN A 368 -9.08 -8.70 17.27
C GLN A 368 -8.38 -7.92 18.40
N GLY A 369 -9.12 -7.09 19.13
CA GLY A 369 -8.65 -6.37 20.31
C GLY A 369 -7.95 -5.06 20.00
N THR A 370 -8.36 -4.35 18.94
CA THR A 370 -7.87 -3.00 18.64
C THR A 370 -9.08 -2.06 18.50
N PRO A 371 -9.16 -0.95 19.26
CA PRO A 371 -10.27 -0.01 19.12
C PRO A 371 -10.22 0.75 17.79
N VAL A 372 -11.35 1.34 17.40
CA VAL A 372 -11.49 2.04 16.11
C VAL A 372 -12.09 3.42 16.33
N TRP A 373 -11.37 4.46 15.93
CA TRP A 373 -11.86 5.84 15.88
C TRP A 373 -12.81 5.99 14.68
N VAL A 374 -13.92 6.70 14.84
CA VAL A 374 -14.90 6.94 13.76
C VAL A 374 -15.45 8.36 13.78
N ILE A 375 -15.92 8.83 12.63
CA ILE A 375 -16.92 9.91 12.56
C ILE A 375 -18.31 9.31 12.66
N HIS A 376 -19.13 9.89 13.52
CA HIS A 376 -20.52 9.54 13.76
C HIS A 376 -21.34 10.84 13.89
N THR A 377 -22.52 10.74 14.48
CA THR A 377 -23.41 11.86 14.77
C THR A 377 -23.75 11.92 16.26
N THR A 378 -24.05 13.11 16.79
CA THR A 378 -24.54 13.27 18.16
C THR A 378 -25.98 12.76 18.35
N LEU A 379 -26.68 12.39 17.26
CA LEU A 379 -27.97 11.70 17.34
C LEU A 379 -27.81 10.20 17.59
N TYR A 380 -26.58 9.68 17.43
CA TYR A 380 -26.28 8.24 17.50
C TYR A 380 -27.10 7.40 16.50
N ASP A 381 -27.51 8.03 15.41
CA ASP A 381 -28.28 7.48 14.30
C ASP A 381 -28.10 8.38 13.06
N SER A 382 -28.79 8.08 11.97
CA SER A 382 -28.87 8.95 10.80
C SER A 382 -29.48 10.31 11.14
N VAL A 383 -28.92 11.36 10.55
CA VAL A 383 -29.39 12.73 10.59
C VAL A 383 -30.42 12.97 9.47
N PRO A 384 -31.56 13.62 9.76
CA PRO A 384 -32.59 13.90 8.76
C PRO A 384 -32.08 14.86 7.68
N ALA A 385 -32.60 14.75 6.45
CA ALA A 385 -32.12 15.49 5.28
C ALA A 385 -32.13 17.03 5.48
N ASN A 386 -33.07 17.56 6.25
CA ASN A 386 -33.19 19.00 6.54
C ASN A 386 -32.12 19.56 7.49
N ALA A 387 -31.32 18.69 8.11
CA ALA A 387 -30.21 19.06 9.00
C ALA A 387 -28.83 19.02 8.30
N TRP A 388 -28.83 18.81 6.98
CA TRP A 388 -27.65 18.91 6.14
C TRP A 388 -27.57 20.30 5.51
N VAL A 389 -26.34 20.82 5.41
CA VAL A 389 -26.05 22.10 4.76
C VAL A 389 -24.93 21.90 3.75
N THR A 390 -25.05 22.55 2.59
CA THR A 390 -23.98 22.56 1.59
C THR A 390 -23.04 23.73 1.85
N TRP A 391 -21.76 23.44 1.97
CA TRP A 391 -20.68 24.43 1.98
C TRP A 391 -19.98 24.42 0.63
N ASN A 392 -19.75 25.60 0.07
CA ASN A 392 -18.90 25.77 -1.10
C ASN A 392 -17.46 25.93 -0.63
N THR A 393 -16.61 24.96 -0.95
CA THR A 393 -15.19 24.97 -0.58
C THR A 393 -14.31 25.20 -1.81
N ALA A 394 -13.01 25.40 -1.60
CA ALA A 394 -12.05 25.50 -2.70
C ALA A 394 -11.99 24.22 -3.57
N ASP A 395 -12.34 23.06 -3.02
CA ASP A 395 -12.32 21.78 -3.74
C ASP A 395 -13.69 21.41 -4.34
N GLY A 396 -14.68 22.32 -4.23
CA GLY A 396 -16.06 22.10 -4.65
C GLY A 396 -17.05 22.04 -3.49
N PRO A 397 -18.35 21.86 -3.79
CA PRO A 397 -19.39 21.79 -2.78
C PRO A 397 -19.29 20.48 -1.96
N ILE A 398 -19.47 20.60 -0.65
CA ILE A 398 -19.55 19.47 0.29
C ILE A 398 -20.82 19.60 1.14
N GLN A 399 -21.46 18.47 1.44
CA GLN A 399 -22.54 18.43 2.42
C GLN A 399 -21.99 18.10 3.81
N VAL A 400 -22.37 18.90 4.80
CA VAL A 400 -22.00 18.71 6.19
C VAL A 400 -23.23 18.83 7.09
N THR A 401 -23.11 18.36 8.33
CA THR A 401 -24.14 18.54 9.36
C THR A 401 -23.51 18.97 10.67
N TYR A 402 -24.15 19.89 11.40
CA TYR A 402 -23.70 20.29 12.74
C TYR A 402 -23.98 19.23 13.81
N TYR A 403 -24.56 18.09 13.42
CA TYR A 403 -24.64 16.89 14.24
C TYR A 403 -23.41 16.00 14.11
N GLU A 404 -22.41 16.37 13.29
CA GLU A 404 -21.12 15.68 13.22
C GLU A 404 -20.53 15.49 14.63
N HIS A 405 -19.97 14.30 14.86
CA HIS A 405 -19.36 13.91 16.12
C HIS A 405 -18.31 12.82 15.87
N SER A 406 -17.46 12.57 16.84
CA SER A 406 -16.51 11.45 16.78
C SER A 406 -16.56 10.59 18.03
N LEU A 407 -16.36 9.28 17.83
CA LEU A 407 -16.43 8.26 18.87
C LEU A 407 -15.24 7.32 18.74
N LEU A 408 -14.87 6.67 19.86
CA LEU A 408 -13.98 5.51 19.83
C LEU A 408 -14.81 4.24 20.06
N VAL A 409 -14.84 3.34 19.09
CA VAL A 409 -15.46 2.02 19.24
C VAL A 409 -14.53 1.11 20.03
N ILE A 410 -15.02 0.62 21.17
CA ILE A 410 -14.27 -0.21 22.11
C ILE A 410 -14.86 -1.61 22.27
N GLY A 411 -15.93 -1.95 21.56
CA GLY A 411 -16.54 -3.25 21.70
C GLY A 411 -17.85 -3.39 20.96
N TYR A 412 -18.42 -4.59 21.05
CA TYR A 412 -19.77 -4.88 20.58
C TYR A 412 -20.29 -6.15 21.24
N ASP A 413 -21.60 -6.37 21.12
CA ASP A 413 -22.27 -7.66 21.27
C ASP A 413 -23.29 -7.80 20.13
N GLU A 414 -24.18 -8.80 20.18
CA GLU A 414 -25.18 -9.04 19.13
C GLU A 414 -26.15 -7.86 18.89
N GLN A 415 -26.35 -6.97 19.87
CA GLN A 415 -27.32 -5.87 19.82
C GLN A 415 -26.68 -4.49 19.75
N TYR A 416 -25.52 -4.31 20.38
CA TYR A 416 -24.91 -3.00 20.60
C TYR A 416 -23.47 -2.91 20.10
N VAL A 417 -23.08 -1.68 19.77
CA VAL A 417 -21.69 -1.23 19.64
C VAL A 417 -21.37 -0.43 20.89
N TYR A 418 -20.30 -0.79 21.60
CA TYR A 418 -19.81 -0.08 22.78
C TYR A 418 -18.81 0.99 22.37
N VAL A 419 -18.97 2.19 22.91
CA VAL A 419 -18.19 3.38 22.51
C VAL A 419 -17.69 4.16 23.72
N HIS A 420 -16.56 4.83 23.55
CA HIS A 420 -16.20 5.99 24.34
C HIS A 420 -16.62 7.25 23.58
N ASP A 421 -17.58 7.95 24.17
CA ASP A 421 -18.08 9.23 23.68
C ASP A 421 -17.31 10.38 24.36
N PRO A 422 -16.58 11.23 23.60
CA PRO A 422 -15.90 12.41 24.16
C PRO A 422 -16.80 13.39 24.89
N LEU A 423 -18.12 13.36 24.68
CA LEU A 423 -19.11 14.15 25.43
C LEU A 423 -19.65 13.41 26.67
N GLY A 424 -19.30 12.14 26.86
CA GLY A 424 -19.74 11.31 27.98
C GLY A 424 -21.23 10.99 28.00
N ARG A 425 -21.96 11.19 26.89
CA ARG A 425 -23.42 11.08 26.83
C ARG A 425 -23.92 9.66 26.57
N ARG A 426 -23.11 8.82 25.92
CA ARG A 426 -23.43 7.41 25.61
C ARG A 426 -22.21 6.51 25.79
N ASP A 427 -22.47 5.29 26.25
CA ASP A 427 -21.47 4.21 26.33
C ASP A 427 -21.75 3.06 25.35
N ARG A 428 -22.94 3.05 24.72
CA ARG A 428 -23.36 2.09 23.70
C ARG A 428 -24.45 2.63 22.78
N ILE A 429 -24.51 2.08 21.56
CA ILE A 429 -25.45 2.43 20.49
C ILE A 429 -25.97 1.12 19.89
N THR A 430 -27.24 1.03 19.51
CA THR A 430 -27.72 -0.18 18.82
C THR A 430 -26.96 -0.37 17.51
N ARG A 431 -26.65 -1.61 17.12
CA ARG A 431 -25.90 -1.88 15.87
C ARG A 431 -26.53 -1.24 14.66
N ALA A 432 -27.87 -1.29 14.56
CA ALA A 432 -28.60 -0.73 13.43
C ALA A 432 -28.49 0.81 13.37
N ALA A 433 -28.63 1.51 14.50
CA ALA A 433 -28.50 2.97 14.54
C ALA A 433 -27.06 3.42 14.30
N PHE A 434 -26.09 2.71 14.91
CA PHE A 434 -24.66 2.96 14.67
C PHE A 434 -24.33 2.82 13.18
N LYS A 435 -24.78 1.74 12.55
CA LYS A 435 -24.56 1.51 11.11
C LYS A 435 -25.07 2.68 10.27
N ARG A 436 -26.32 3.11 10.50
CA ARG A 436 -26.94 4.20 9.74
C ARG A 436 -26.20 5.51 9.91
N GLY A 437 -25.88 5.91 11.15
CA GLY A 437 -25.17 7.14 11.42
C GLY A 437 -23.75 7.15 10.84
N TRP A 438 -23.00 6.07 11.08
CA TRP A 438 -21.62 5.92 10.58
C TRP A 438 -21.52 5.89 9.05
N GLU A 439 -22.37 5.09 8.39
CA GLU A 439 -22.37 5.01 6.91
C GLU A 439 -22.83 6.33 6.28
N GLN A 440 -23.80 7.03 6.88
CA GLN A 440 -24.23 8.35 6.38
C GLN A 440 -23.11 9.39 6.46
N MET A 441 -22.19 9.26 7.42
CA MET A 441 -21.00 10.10 7.55
C MET A 441 -19.81 9.62 6.71
N GLY A 442 -20.01 8.66 5.79
CA GLY A 442 -19.00 8.18 4.86
C GLY A 442 -18.15 7.01 5.36
N SER A 443 -18.62 6.30 6.39
CA SER A 443 -17.91 5.13 6.96
C SER A 443 -16.45 5.43 7.35
N GLN A 444 -16.21 6.63 7.88
CA GLN A 444 -14.88 7.10 8.26
C GLN A 444 -14.37 6.34 9.48
N ALA A 445 -13.18 5.75 9.38
CA ALA A 445 -12.65 4.90 10.42
C ALA A 445 -11.12 4.84 10.41
N ILE A 446 -10.52 4.98 11.60
CA ILE A 446 -9.07 4.92 11.81
C ILE A 446 -8.75 3.97 12.94
N THR A 447 -7.75 3.14 12.74
CA THR A 447 -7.21 2.25 13.77
C THR A 447 -5.69 2.19 13.64
N TYR A 448 -5.05 1.30 14.40
CA TYR A 448 -3.62 1.07 14.32
C TYR A 448 -3.27 -0.41 14.34
N THR A 449 -2.10 -0.74 13.81
CA THR A 449 -1.56 -2.09 13.85
C THR A 449 -0.92 -2.36 15.21
N LYS A 450 -1.17 -3.55 15.77
CA LYS A 450 -0.47 -3.98 16.99
C LYS A 450 1.02 -4.07 16.69
N ALA A 451 1.85 -3.63 17.63
CA ALA A 451 3.30 -3.79 17.52
C ALA A 451 3.61 -5.27 17.31
N ALA A 452 4.58 -5.58 16.44
CA ALA A 452 5.09 -6.93 16.34
C ALA A 452 5.53 -7.39 17.74
N PRO A 453 5.24 -8.62 18.16
CA PRO A 453 5.81 -9.16 19.38
C PRO A 453 7.31 -8.96 19.29
N THR A 454 7.89 -8.20 20.22
CA THR A 454 9.34 -8.12 20.34
C THR A 454 9.78 -9.56 20.57
N ALA A 455 10.58 -10.12 19.67
CA ALA A 455 11.21 -11.40 19.92
C ALA A 455 11.92 -11.24 21.26
N GLN A 456 11.40 -11.90 22.30
CA GLN A 456 12.03 -11.90 23.60
C GLN A 456 13.43 -12.44 23.34
N ALA A 457 14.43 -11.58 23.49
CA ALA A 457 15.81 -12.01 23.59
C ALA A 457 15.83 -12.99 24.76
N THR A 458 15.98 -14.27 24.42
CA THR A 458 16.07 -15.37 25.38
C THR A 458 17.51 -15.50 25.84
#